data_AF-A0A6A8A6L5-F1
#
_entry.id   AF-A0A6A8A6L5-F1
#
_cell.length_a   1.000
_cell.length_b   1.000
_cell.length_c   1.000
_cell.angle_alpha   90.00
_cell.angle_beta   90.00
_cell.angle_gamma   90.00
#
_symmetry.space_group_name_H-M   'P 1'
#
loop_
_entity.id
_entity.type
_entity.pdbx_description
1 polymer ?
#
loop_
_entity_poly.entity_id
_entity_poly.type
_entity_poly.pdbx_seq_one_letter_code
_entity_poly.pdbx_strand_id
1 'polypeptide(L)'
;MVAALGLYLLSQAGFLTSGTAGVAFLLHYAFDIPFGVLFFVVNLPFYYLSFKRLGLGFSFKTFVAILMVSFLTELEKKFIVIQHLDPFWAALLGGILIGFGLLGLYRHRASLGGIGILAIYIQDRFKIPAGLVQLAFDLCVMAAAFFVVSPMTVLWSLLSAVVLNLLLTINHRSDRYIAVR
;
A
#
# COMPACT_ATOMS: atom_id res chain seq x y z
N MET A 1 -3.26 -6.04 11.14
CA MET A 1 -4.64 -6.55 11.09
C MET A 1 -5.53 -5.66 10.25
N VAL A 2 -5.93 -4.45 10.68
CA VAL A 2 -6.86 -3.59 9.91
C VAL A 2 -6.41 -3.37 8.45
N ALA A 3 -5.15 -2.99 8.21
CA ALA A 3 -4.63 -2.84 6.85
C ALA A 3 -4.57 -4.16 6.06
N ALA A 4 -4.24 -5.27 6.73
CA ALA A 4 -4.19 -6.59 6.10
C ALA A 4 -5.58 -7.00 5.64
N LEU A 5 -6.60 -6.81 6.48
CA LEU A 5 -7.98 -7.12 6.16
C LEU A 5 -8.47 -6.31 4.96
N GLY A 6 -8.11 -5.02 4.90
CA GLY A 6 -8.40 -4.18 3.73
C GLY A 6 -7.72 -4.69 2.46
N LEU A 7 -6.45 -5.09 2.52
CA LEU A 7 -5.73 -5.69 1.39
C LEU A 7 -6.33 -7.04 0.99
N TYR A 8 -6.77 -7.85 1.94
CA TYR A 8 -7.47 -9.10 1.70
C TYR A 8 -8.78 -8.88 0.94
N LEU A 9 -9.60 -7.91 1.34
CA LEU A 9 -10.85 -7.57 0.64
C LEU A 9 -10.60 -7.13 -0.81
N LEU A 10 -9.57 -6.31 -1.04
CA LEU A 10 -9.17 -5.93 -2.39
C LEU A 10 -8.70 -7.15 -3.20
N SER A 11 -7.89 -8.02 -2.59
CA SER A 11 -7.42 -9.25 -3.24
C SER A 11 -8.56 -10.17 -3.64
N GLN A 12 -9.60 -10.30 -2.80
CA GLN A 12 -10.78 -11.13 -3.09
C GLN A 12 -11.58 -10.60 -4.27
N ALA A 13 -11.64 -9.28 -4.45
CA ALA A 13 -12.30 -8.66 -5.60
C ALA A 13 -11.40 -8.51 -6.83
N GLY A 14 -10.13 -8.98 -6.76
CA GLY A 14 -9.14 -8.82 -7.83
C GLY A 14 -8.65 -7.37 -8.01
N PHE A 15 -8.88 -6.50 -7.03
CA PHE A 15 -8.54 -5.08 -7.11
C PHE A 15 -7.07 -4.82 -6.81
N LEU A 16 -6.65 -3.62 -7.19
CA LEU A 16 -5.32 -3.08 -6.93
C LEU A 16 -5.42 -1.90 -5.97
N THR A 17 -4.27 -1.56 -5.41
CA THR A 17 -4.07 -0.35 -4.61
C THR A 17 -2.88 0.44 -5.17
N SER A 18 -2.53 1.58 -4.57
CA SER A 18 -1.40 2.40 -4.99
C SER A 18 -0.08 1.97 -4.32
N GLY A 19 1.03 2.54 -4.79
CA GLY A 19 2.36 2.31 -4.22
C GLY A 19 2.84 0.85 -4.32
N THR A 20 3.64 0.42 -3.34
CA THR A 20 4.29 -0.90 -3.35
C THR A 20 3.30 -2.06 -3.23
N ALA A 21 2.18 -1.87 -2.54
CA ALA A 21 1.12 -2.87 -2.46
C ALA A 21 0.44 -3.07 -3.83
N GLY A 22 0.28 -2.01 -4.63
CA GLY A 22 -0.19 -2.10 -6.02
C GLY A 22 0.70 -2.95 -6.90
N VAL A 23 2.02 -2.74 -6.83
CA VAL A 23 3.00 -3.58 -7.55
C VAL A 23 2.91 -5.04 -7.11
N ALA A 24 2.79 -5.28 -5.80
CA ALA A 24 2.66 -6.64 -5.29
C ALA A 24 1.38 -7.34 -5.80
N PHE A 25 0.26 -6.63 -5.91
CA PHE A 25 -0.96 -7.18 -6.51
C PHE A 25 -0.79 -7.46 -8.01
N LEU A 26 -0.16 -6.57 -8.77
CA LEU A 26 0.11 -6.82 -10.19
C LEU A 26 0.94 -8.08 -10.40
N LEU A 27 2.03 -8.22 -9.64
CA LEU A 27 2.89 -9.39 -9.72
C LEU A 27 2.15 -10.65 -9.27
N HIS A 28 1.26 -10.54 -8.27
CA HIS A 28 0.45 -11.66 -7.80
C HIS A 28 -0.50 -12.12 -8.92
N TYR A 29 -1.19 -11.21 -9.58
CA TYR A 29 -2.12 -11.53 -10.66
C TYR A 29 -1.41 -11.98 -11.96
N ALA A 30 -0.18 -11.54 -12.20
CA ALA A 30 0.59 -11.92 -13.38
C ALA A 30 1.32 -13.27 -13.24
N PHE A 31 1.82 -13.59 -12.05
CA PHE A 31 2.70 -14.75 -11.83
C PHE A 31 2.13 -15.81 -10.87
N ASP A 32 0.94 -15.57 -10.31
CA ASP A 32 0.27 -16.46 -9.33
C ASP A 32 1.09 -16.76 -8.07
N ILE A 33 2.06 -15.89 -7.74
CA ILE A 33 2.86 -15.97 -6.50
C ILE A 33 2.06 -15.33 -5.36
N PRO A 34 2.04 -15.89 -4.13
CA PRO A 34 1.28 -15.32 -3.01
C PRO A 34 1.61 -13.84 -2.76
N PHE A 35 0.55 -13.04 -2.60
CA PHE A 35 0.65 -11.59 -2.39
C PHE A 35 1.59 -11.24 -1.24
N GLY A 36 1.49 -11.93 -0.09
CA GLY A 36 2.33 -11.65 1.08
C GLY A 36 3.83 -11.77 0.77
N VAL A 37 4.23 -12.76 -0.03
CA VAL A 37 5.63 -12.95 -0.44
C VAL A 37 6.08 -11.79 -1.32
N LEU A 38 5.30 -11.46 -2.34
CA LEU A 38 5.60 -10.36 -3.26
C LEU A 38 5.64 -9.01 -2.55
N PHE A 39 4.69 -8.76 -1.65
CA PHE A 39 4.63 -7.53 -0.89
C PHE A 39 5.87 -7.35 -0.01
N PHE A 40 6.34 -8.42 0.63
CA PHE A 40 7.59 -8.38 1.39
C PHE A 40 8.81 -8.12 0.48
N VAL A 41 8.91 -8.85 -0.64
CA VAL A 41 10.06 -8.76 -1.57
C VAL A 41 10.14 -7.40 -2.26
N VAL A 42 9.01 -6.88 -2.77
CA VAL A 42 8.92 -5.56 -3.41
C VAL A 42 9.35 -4.44 -2.44
N ASN A 43 9.14 -4.63 -1.13
CA ASN A 43 9.56 -3.67 -0.12
C ASN A 43 11.05 -3.74 0.28
N LEU A 44 11.78 -4.81 -0.04
CA LEU A 44 13.21 -4.97 0.27
C LEU A 44 14.11 -3.77 -0.10
N PRO A 45 14.09 -3.25 -1.35
CA PRO A 45 14.94 -2.11 -1.72
C PRO A 45 14.65 -0.87 -0.87
N PHE A 46 13.41 -0.73 -0.41
CA PHE A 46 13.01 0.41 0.39
C PHE A 46 13.36 0.28 1.88
N TYR A 47 13.52 -0.93 2.41
CA TYR A 47 14.08 -1.12 3.76
C TYR A 47 15.52 -0.62 3.84
N TYR A 48 16.31 -0.90 2.81
CA TYR A 48 17.66 -0.39 2.72
C TYR A 48 17.68 1.15 2.68
N LEU A 49 16.77 1.73 1.91
CA LEU A 49 16.66 3.18 1.80
C LEU A 49 16.15 3.83 3.11
N SER A 50 15.16 3.22 3.75
CA SER A 50 14.61 3.70 5.02
C SER A 50 15.67 3.68 6.12
N PHE A 51 16.48 2.62 6.18
CA PHE A 51 17.59 2.50 7.13
C PHE A 51 18.59 3.63 6.99
N LYS A 52 18.94 4.01 5.76
CA LYS A 52 19.87 5.10 5.49
C LYS A 52 19.30 6.50 5.73
N ARG A 53 18.00 6.71 5.57
CA ARG A 53 17.41 8.07 5.55
C ARG A 53 16.56 8.42 6.77
N LEU A 54 15.79 7.47 7.30
CA LEU A 54 14.82 7.69 8.38
C LEU A 54 15.27 7.07 9.71
N GLY A 55 16.41 6.37 9.70
CA GLY A 55 17.03 5.79 10.88
C GLY A 55 16.51 4.41 11.25
N LEU A 56 17.24 3.78 12.17
CA LEU A 56 17.02 2.41 12.63
C LEU A 56 15.62 2.15 13.19
N GLY A 57 15.12 3.06 14.04
CA GLY A 57 13.84 2.89 14.73
C GLY A 57 12.64 2.88 13.78
N PHE A 58 12.59 3.78 12.80
CA PHE A 58 11.54 3.79 11.77
C PHE A 58 11.62 2.55 10.88
N SER A 59 12.84 2.18 10.49
CA SER A 59 13.10 1.08 9.55
C SER A 59 12.70 -0.27 10.13
N PHE A 60 13.08 -0.54 11.38
CA PHE A 60 12.69 -1.77 12.07
C PHE A 60 11.17 -1.87 12.24
N LYS A 61 10.50 -0.79 12.67
CA LYS A 61 9.03 -0.76 12.79
C LYS A 61 8.33 -1.00 11.45
N THR A 62 8.84 -0.39 10.38
CA THR A 62 8.31 -0.54 9.01
C THR A 62 8.52 -1.95 8.48
N PHE A 63 9.69 -2.54 8.73
CA PHE A 63 9.98 -3.94 8.40
C PHE A 63 9.01 -4.89 9.11
N VAL A 64 8.85 -4.75 10.42
CA VAL A 64 7.91 -5.56 11.21
C VAL A 64 6.48 -5.34 10.74
N ALA A 65 6.08 -4.10 10.44
CA ALA A 65 4.74 -3.80 9.96
C ALA A 65 4.44 -4.49 8.62
N ILE A 66 5.34 -4.42 7.65
CA ILE A 66 5.17 -5.06 6.34
C ILE A 66 5.23 -6.58 6.47
N LEU A 67 6.13 -7.14 7.29
CA LEU A 67 6.18 -8.58 7.57
C LEU A 67 4.85 -9.06 8.17
N MET A 68 4.34 -8.35 9.17
CA MET A 68 3.07 -8.68 9.81
C MET A 68 1.88 -8.53 8.87
N VAL A 69 1.84 -7.48 8.03
CA VAL A 69 0.76 -7.32 7.04
C VAL A 69 0.83 -8.42 5.97
N SER A 70 2.03 -8.76 5.50
CA SER A 70 2.23 -9.85 4.54
C SER A 70 1.72 -11.17 5.10
N PHE A 71 2.11 -11.50 6.33
CA PHE A 71 1.70 -12.74 6.99
C PHE A 71 0.21 -12.76 7.32
N LEU A 72 -0.33 -11.67 7.88
CA LEU A 72 -1.74 -11.58 8.25
C LEU A 72 -2.66 -11.62 7.04
N THR A 73 -2.28 -11.01 5.91
CA THR A 73 -3.11 -11.04 4.69
C THR A 73 -3.26 -12.49 4.18
N GLU A 74 -2.18 -13.29 4.21
CA GLU A 74 -2.24 -14.71 3.83
C GLU A 74 -3.00 -15.57 4.85
N LEU A 75 -2.89 -15.27 6.15
CA LEU A 75 -3.72 -15.90 7.17
C LEU A 75 -5.20 -15.58 6.99
N GLU A 76 -5.55 -14.31 6.77
CA GLU A 76 -6.91 -13.86 6.54
C GLU A 76 -7.49 -14.55 5.28
N LYS A 77 -6.70 -14.69 4.21
CA LYS A 77 -7.10 -15.50 3.03
C LYS A 77 -7.44 -16.95 3.37
N LYS A 78 -6.70 -17.56 4.29
CA LYS A 78 -6.88 -18.97 4.66
C LYS A 78 -8.07 -19.19 5.62
N PHE A 79 -8.30 -18.26 6.55
CA PHE A 79 -9.25 -18.47 7.64
C PHE A 79 -10.55 -17.68 7.50
N ILE A 80 -10.58 -16.63 6.67
CA ILE A 80 -11.79 -15.86 6.38
C ILE A 80 -12.28 -16.25 4.99
N VAL A 81 -13.51 -16.75 4.93
CA VAL A 81 -14.16 -17.11 3.66
C VAL A 81 -15.32 -16.15 3.44
N ILE A 82 -15.23 -15.36 2.37
CA ILE A 82 -16.30 -14.47 1.94
C ILE A 82 -16.98 -15.12 0.73
N GLN A 83 -18.21 -15.59 0.90
CA GLN A 83 -18.95 -16.27 -0.17
C GLN A 83 -19.37 -15.32 -1.30
N HIS A 84 -19.74 -14.10 -0.93
CA HIS A 84 -20.13 -13.06 -1.88
C HIS A 84 -19.62 -11.71 -1.37
N LEU A 85 -18.90 -11.00 -2.25
CA LEU A 85 -18.42 -9.67 -2.00
C LEU A 85 -18.75 -8.81 -3.22
N ASP A 86 -19.66 -7.87 -3.04
CA ASP A 86 -20.00 -6.92 -4.09
C ASP A 86 -18.81 -5.97 -4.39
N PRO A 87 -18.49 -5.72 -5.67
CA PRO A 87 -17.37 -4.87 -6.08
C PRO A 87 -17.36 -3.48 -5.46
N PHE A 88 -18.52 -2.84 -5.29
CA PHE A 88 -18.60 -1.51 -4.69
C PHE A 88 -18.20 -1.56 -3.21
N TRP A 89 -18.71 -2.55 -2.48
CA TRP A 89 -18.37 -2.75 -1.06
C TRP A 89 -16.91 -3.16 -0.86
N ALA A 90 -16.36 -3.99 -1.74
CA ALA A 90 -14.93 -4.34 -1.72
C ALA A 90 -14.05 -3.09 -1.85
N ALA A 91 -14.35 -2.22 -2.82
CA ALA A 91 -13.58 -1.01 -3.07
C ALA A 91 -13.68 -0.03 -1.89
N LEU A 92 -14.90 0.20 -1.39
CA LEU A 92 -15.19 1.11 -0.30
C LEU A 92 -14.55 0.65 1.02
N LEU A 93 -14.84 -0.58 1.45
CA LEU A 93 -14.33 -1.12 2.72
C LEU A 93 -12.81 -1.35 2.65
N GLY A 94 -12.30 -1.87 1.54
CA GLY A 94 -10.86 -2.04 1.34
C GLY A 94 -10.11 -0.73 1.48
N GLY A 95 -10.60 0.34 0.81
CA GLY A 95 -9.99 1.67 0.88
C GLY A 95 -10.03 2.26 2.30
N ILE A 96 -11.17 2.14 2.99
CA ILE A 96 -11.34 2.63 4.36
C ILE A 96 -10.39 1.90 5.33
N LEU A 97 -10.37 0.57 5.30
CA LEU A 97 -9.58 -0.25 6.22
C LEU A 97 -8.08 -0.05 6.01
N ILE A 98 -7.62 -0.02 4.76
CA ILE A 98 -6.22 0.28 4.45
C ILE A 98 -5.89 1.70 4.94
N GLY A 99 -6.74 2.69 4.67
CA GLY A 99 -6.57 4.06 5.15
C GLY A 99 -6.42 4.15 6.67
N PHE A 100 -7.31 3.51 7.43
CA PHE A 100 -7.23 3.47 8.89
C PHE A 100 -5.94 2.79 9.38
N GLY A 101 -5.57 1.66 8.77
CA GLY A 101 -4.34 0.96 9.11
C GLY A 101 -3.09 1.80 8.85
N LEU A 102 -3.06 2.53 7.72
CA LEU A 102 -1.98 3.45 7.38
C LEU A 102 -1.89 4.62 8.37
N LEU A 103 -3.02 5.25 8.73
CA LEU A 103 -3.02 6.33 9.74
C LEU A 103 -2.45 5.87 11.08
N GLY A 104 -2.84 4.67 11.53
CA GLY A 104 -2.30 4.07 12.74
C GLY A 104 -0.78 3.91 12.68
N LEU A 105 -0.27 3.40 11.55
CA LEU A 105 1.17 3.22 11.36
C LEU A 105 1.93 4.54 11.27
N TYR A 106 1.40 5.52 10.55
CA TYR A 106 1.99 6.85 10.48
C TYR A 106 2.08 7.50 11.87
N ARG A 107 1.09 7.28 12.76
CA ARG A 107 1.14 7.76 14.15
C ARG A 107 2.33 7.20 14.93
N HIS A 108 2.70 5.96 14.65
CA HIS A 108 3.77 5.26 15.35
C HIS A 108 5.13 5.33 14.63
N ARG A 109 5.24 6.19 13.60
CA ARG A 109 6.42 6.34 12.73
C ARG A 109 6.78 5.00 12.05
N ALA A 110 5.79 4.39 11.40
CA ALA A 110 5.94 3.21 10.56
C ALA A 110 5.16 3.41 9.24
N SER A 111 5.48 2.62 8.22
CA SER A 111 4.81 2.65 6.91
C SER A 111 4.52 1.23 6.39
N LEU A 112 3.62 1.11 5.41
CA LEU A 112 3.39 -0.12 4.63
C LEU A 112 3.94 -0.01 3.20
N GLY A 113 4.69 1.04 2.91
CA GLY A 113 5.26 1.21 1.59
C GLY A 113 6.46 2.12 1.60
N GLY A 114 7.39 1.78 0.72
CA GLY A 114 8.65 2.45 0.58
C GLY A 114 8.71 3.53 -0.50
N ILE A 115 7.69 3.62 -1.36
CA ILE A 115 7.73 4.56 -2.49
C ILE A 115 7.82 6.01 -2.02
N GLY A 116 7.18 6.36 -0.90
CA GLY A 116 7.32 7.68 -0.30
C GLY A 116 8.74 7.99 0.16
N ILE A 117 9.47 6.98 0.66
CA ILE A 117 10.87 7.11 1.07
C ILE A 117 11.77 7.32 -0.16
N LEU A 118 11.49 6.61 -1.24
CA LEU A 118 12.15 6.82 -2.53
C LEU A 118 11.85 8.20 -3.09
N ALA A 119 10.60 8.65 -3.00
CA ALA A 119 10.19 9.96 -3.45
C ALA A 119 10.90 11.09 -2.68
N ILE A 120 11.01 10.96 -1.34
CA ILE A 120 11.80 11.90 -0.51
C ILE A 120 13.29 11.84 -0.89
N TYR A 121 13.85 10.64 -1.11
CA TYR A 121 15.24 10.50 -1.54
C TYR A 121 15.52 11.21 -2.87
N ILE A 122 14.62 11.03 -3.84
CA ILE A 122 14.71 11.68 -5.16
C ILE A 122 14.53 13.19 -5.02
N GLN A 123 13.62 13.64 -4.16
CA GLN A 123 13.44 15.06 -3.88
C GLN A 123 14.70 15.69 -3.29
N ASP A 124 15.35 15.05 -2.35
CA ASP A 124 16.57 15.58 -1.75
C ASP A 124 17.72 15.66 -2.75
N ARG A 125 17.87 14.60 -3.57
CA ARG A 125 19.00 14.42 -4.49
C ARG A 125 18.85 15.20 -5.79
N PHE A 126 17.66 15.20 -6.37
CA PHE A 126 17.37 15.75 -7.70
C PHE A 126 16.45 16.97 -7.67
N LYS A 127 15.99 17.40 -6.48
CA LYS A 127 15.07 18.55 -6.30
C LYS A 127 13.72 18.41 -7.01
N ILE A 128 13.34 17.18 -7.39
CA ILE A 128 12.02 16.87 -7.95
C ILE A 128 11.02 16.73 -6.79
N PRO A 129 9.84 17.38 -6.82
CA PRO A 129 8.83 17.22 -5.78
C PRO A 129 8.46 15.74 -5.54
N ALA A 130 8.50 15.26 -4.29
CA ALA A 130 8.17 13.86 -3.97
C ALA A 130 6.77 13.46 -4.47
N GLY A 131 5.80 14.37 -4.43
CA GLY A 131 4.46 14.13 -4.97
C GLY A 131 4.45 13.77 -6.45
N LEU A 132 5.31 14.37 -7.27
CA LEU A 132 5.43 14.04 -8.70
C LEU A 132 6.05 12.66 -8.91
N VAL A 133 7.05 12.30 -8.10
CA VAL A 133 7.68 10.98 -8.16
C VAL A 133 6.67 9.89 -7.81
N GLN A 134 5.87 10.12 -6.76
CA GLN A 134 4.83 9.18 -6.35
C GLN A 134 3.72 9.09 -7.40
N LEU A 135 3.27 10.21 -7.95
CA LEU A 135 2.29 10.24 -9.02
C LEU A 135 2.77 9.50 -10.27
N ALA A 136 4.03 9.73 -10.68
CA ALA A 136 4.61 9.04 -11.83
C ALA A 136 4.67 7.52 -11.59
N PHE A 137 5.07 7.10 -10.39
CA PHE A 137 5.09 5.68 -10.03
C PHE A 137 3.69 5.07 -10.07
N ASP A 138 2.71 5.71 -9.44
CA ASP A 138 1.32 5.22 -9.40
C ASP A 138 0.70 5.17 -10.81
N LEU A 139 1.03 6.13 -11.69
CA LEU A 139 0.63 6.09 -13.10
C LEU A 139 1.27 4.92 -13.85
N CYS A 140 2.55 4.62 -13.61
CA CYS A 140 3.21 3.45 -14.21
C CYS A 140 2.55 2.14 -13.75
N VAL A 141 2.25 2.01 -12.46
CA VAL A 141 1.54 0.85 -11.90
C VAL A 141 0.15 0.73 -12.51
N MET A 142 -0.59 1.84 -12.61
CA MET A 142 -1.92 1.85 -13.20
C MET A 142 -1.90 1.49 -14.68
N ALA A 143 -0.94 2.03 -15.45
CA ALA A 143 -0.76 1.70 -16.85
C ALA A 143 -0.45 0.20 -17.04
N ALA A 144 0.41 -0.36 -16.18
CA ALA A 144 0.70 -1.80 -16.17
C ALA A 144 -0.54 -2.64 -15.82
N ALA A 145 -1.44 -2.13 -14.98
CA ALA A 145 -2.67 -2.83 -14.59
C ALA A 145 -3.60 -3.12 -15.77
N PHE A 146 -3.68 -2.25 -16.77
CA PHE A 146 -4.51 -2.49 -17.97
C PHE A 146 -4.08 -3.71 -18.80
N PHE A 147 -2.83 -4.19 -18.63
CA PHE A 147 -2.34 -5.39 -19.30
C PHE A 147 -2.61 -6.69 -18.50
N VAL A 148 -2.92 -6.57 -17.21
CA VAL A 148 -3.04 -7.72 -16.29
C VAL A 148 -4.49 -7.94 -15.85
N VAL A 149 -5.26 -6.87 -15.65
CA VAL A 149 -6.64 -6.93 -15.14
C VAL A 149 -7.62 -6.21 -16.08
N SER A 150 -8.90 -6.53 -15.93
CA SER A 150 -9.95 -5.90 -16.75
C SER A 150 -10.06 -4.39 -16.49
N PRO A 151 -10.45 -3.58 -17.49
CA PRO A 151 -10.69 -2.14 -17.29
C PRO A 151 -11.70 -1.82 -16.19
N MET A 152 -12.70 -2.69 -15.98
CA MET A 152 -13.68 -2.51 -14.90
C MET A 152 -13.03 -2.68 -13.51
N THR A 153 -12.16 -3.67 -13.36
CA THR A 153 -11.36 -3.90 -12.15
C THR A 153 -10.47 -2.70 -11.84
N VAL A 154 -9.90 -2.07 -12.87
CA VAL A 154 -9.11 -0.84 -12.74
C VAL A 154 -9.97 0.30 -12.20
N LEU A 155 -11.19 0.51 -12.72
CA LEU A 155 -12.10 1.55 -12.22
C LEU A 155 -12.48 1.35 -10.75
N TRP A 156 -12.75 0.11 -10.33
CA TRP A 156 -12.99 -0.20 -8.93
C TRP A 156 -11.77 0.02 -8.04
N SER A 157 -10.58 -0.30 -8.54
CA SER A 157 -9.31 -0.04 -7.86
C SER A 157 -9.06 1.47 -7.68
N LEU A 158 -9.39 2.27 -8.70
CA LEU A 158 -9.36 3.73 -8.62
C LEU A 158 -10.33 4.25 -7.56
N LEU A 159 -11.57 3.73 -7.50
CA LEU A 159 -12.53 4.10 -6.46
C LEU A 159 -11.96 3.81 -5.06
N SER A 160 -11.39 2.61 -4.86
CA SER A 160 -10.77 2.25 -3.59
C SER A 160 -9.60 3.18 -3.22
N ALA A 161 -8.75 3.50 -4.19
CA ALA A 161 -7.65 4.44 -4.00
C ALA A 161 -8.14 5.85 -3.66
N VAL A 162 -9.21 6.34 -4.28
CA VAL A 162 -9.83 7.63 -3.95
C VAL A 162 -10.37 7.61 -2.52
N VAL A 163 -11.08 6.57 -2.12
CA VAL A 163 -11.60 6.42 -0.75
C VAL A 163 -10.47 6.40 0.28
N LEU A 164 -9.41 5.63 0.03
CA LEU A 164 -8.20 5.60 0.86
C LEU A 164 -7.58 7.00 0.99
N ASN A 165 -7.35 7.68 -0.14
CA ASN A 165 -6.69 8.98 -0.16
C ASN A 165 -7.54 10.07 0.49
N LEU A 166 -8.87 10.04 0.32
CA LEU A 166 -9.78 10.96 1.01
C LEU A 166 -9.72 10.75 2.52
N LEU A 167 -9.73 9.49 2.97
CA LEU A 167 -9.63 9.16 4.38
C LEU A 167 -8.30 9.67 4.96
N LEU A 168 -7.19 9.46 4.26
CA LEU A 168 -5.89 10.01 4.64
C LEU A 168 -5.94 11.55 4.65
N THR A 169 -6.43 12.20 3.60
CA THR A 169 -6.44 13.66 3.47
C THR A 169 -7.25 14.33 4.59
N ILE A 170 -8.40 13.77 4.96
CA ILE A 170 -9.28 14.33 6.00
C ILE A 170 -8.70 14.12 7.41
N ASN A 171 -8.08 12.96 7.66
CA ASN A 171 -7.69 12.56 9.02
C ASN A 171 -6.19 12.72 9.32
N HIS A 172 -5.35 12.82 8.30
CA HIS A 172 -3.92 13.04 8.45
C HIS A 172 -3.69 14.52 8.76
N ARG A 173 -3.50 14.83 10.05
CA ARG A 173 -3.15 16.17 10.50
C ARG A 173 -1.65 16.30 10.75
N SER A 174 -1.02 17.24 10.05
CA SER A 174 0.41 17.49 10.14
C SER A 174 0.89 17.85 11.54
N ASP A 175 0.04 18.20 12.51
CA ASP A 175 0.41 18.50 13.90
C ASP A 175 0.68 17.25 14.76
N ARG A 176 0.07 16.10 14.44
CA ARG A 176 0.15 14.85 15.25
C ARG A 176 1.01 13.75 14.62
N TYR A 177 1.30 13.83 13.33
CA TYR A 177 1.95 12.77 12.56
C TYR A 177 3.40 13.11 12.09
N ILE A 178 4.04 14.13 12.68
CA ILE A 178 5.40 14.54 12.31
C ILE A 178 6.43 13.52 12.81
N ALA A 179 7.05 12.81 11.86
CA ALA A 179 8.21 11.95 12.09
C ALA A 179 9.53 12.72 12.27
N VAL A 180 9.53 14.05 12.14
CA VAL A 180 10.71 14.91 12.14
C VAL A 180 10.71 15.90 13.32
N ARG A 181 11.47 15.54 14.35
CA ARG A 181 12.40 16.44 15.05
C ARG A 181 13.64 15.61 15.33
#